data_AF-L0EIS2-F1
#
_entry.id   AF-L0EIS2-F1
#
_cell.length_a   1.000
_cell.length_b   1.000
_cell.length_c   1.000
_cell.angle_alpha   90.00
_cell.angle_beta   90.00
_cell.angle_gamma   90.00
#
_symmetry.space_group_name_H-M   'P 1'
#
loop_
_entity.id
_entity.type
_entity.pdbx_description
1 polymer ?
#
loop_
_entity_poly.entity_id
_entity_poly.type
_entity_poly.pdbx_seq_one_letter_code
_entity_poly.pdbx_strand_id
1 'polypeptide(L)'
;MKRLAVSFTALLAIVFAFTTAGASAGSKMDAVIDELLGTPYKYGGTTTKGFDCSGFTAYVFAKFGIELPHSSSAMAEKGEKIAKEDLREGDLVFFNTSGNGISHVGIYVGDGKFAHASTSKGVVITALSDKYYAKRYVTARRILGDSAYEKIAVEQPAVQEQAEKAAGAAEGTEA
;
A
#
# COMPACT_ATOMS: atom_id res chain seq x y z
N MET A 1 49.86 -7.38 52.98
CA MET A 1 50.06 -6.27 52.03
C MET A 1 48.75 -6.04 51.29
N LYS A 2 48.34 -4.77 51.15
CA LYS A 2 47.14 -4.24 50.46
C LYS A 2 47.16 -4.68 48.97
N ARG A 3 46.04 -4.88 48.25
CA ARG A 3 45.11 -3.89 47.63
C ARG A 3 43.94 -4.69 47.00
N LEU A 4 42.68 -4.39 47.34
CA LEU A 4 41.72 -3.49 46.67
C LEU A 4 41.21 -3.94 45.29
N ALA A 5 39.87 -3.94 45.19
CA ALA A 5 39.00 -4.41 44.12
C ALA A 5 38.99 -3.55 42.84
N VAL A 6 38.46 -4.12 41.75
CA VAL A 6 37.67 -3.39 40.75
C VAL A 6 36.49 -4.26 40.31
N SER A 7 35.29 -3.77 40.63
CA SER A 7 34.00 -4.18 40.07
C SER A 7 33.89 -3.73 38.61
N PHE A 8 33.31 -4.56 37.75
CA PHE A 8 32.66 -4.10 36.52
C PHE A 8 31.35 -4.86 36.31
N THR A 9 30.26 -4.14 36.51
CA THR A 9 28.89 -4.50 36.13
C THR A 9 28.80 -4.72 34.62
N ALA A 10 28.22 -5.84 34.19
CA ALA A 10 27.66 -5.96 32.84
C ALA A 10 26.32 -6.68 32.94
N LEU A 11 25.29 -5.87 33.05
CA LEU A 11 23.89 -6.19 32.87
C LEU A 11 23.72 -6.83 31.47
N LEU A 12 23.52 -8.15 31.40
CA LEU A 12 23.17 -8.80 30.14
C LEU A 12 21.71 -8.46 29.83
N ALA A 13 21.52 -7.35 29.11
CA ALA A 13 20.23 -6.93 28.61
C ALA A 13 19.61 -8.04 27.76
N ILE A 14 18.42 -8.44 28.17
CA ILE A 14 17.50 -9.32 27.46
C ILE A 14 17.25 -8.73 26.07
N VAL A 15 17.82 -9.34 25.04
CA VAL A 15 17.44 -9.08 23.64
C VAL A 15 16.25 -9.97 23.33
N PHE A 16 15.07 -9.57 23.81
CA PHE A 16 13.82 -10.02 23.19
C PHE A 16 13.71 -9.27 21.86
N ALA A 17 14.26 -9.88 20.81
CA ALA A 17 13.94 -9.49 19.45
C ALA A 17 12.46 -9.83 19.22
N PHE A 18 11.58 -8.89 19.55
CA PHE A 18 10.25 -8.87 18.97
C PHE A 18 10.44 -8.63 17.47
N THR A 19 10.55 -9.71 16.71
CA THR A 19 10.27 -9.65 15.28
C THR A 19 8.77 -9.40 15.17
N THR A 20 8.38 -8.13 15.20
CA THR A 20 7.06 -7.72 14.71
C THR A 20 7.08 -7.99 13.22
N ALA A 21 6.72 -9.21 12.81
CA ALA A 21 6.16 -9.43 11.50
C ALA A 21 4.94 -8.49 11.44
N GLY A 22 5.12 -7.35 10.78
CA GLY A 22 4.11 -6.32 10.70
C GLY A 22 2.89 -6.90 10.02
N ALA A 23 1.88 -7.26 10.80
CA ALA A 23 0.52 -7.23 10.30
C ALA A 23 0.27 -5.77 9.93
N SER A 24 0.32 -5.46 8.64
CA SER A 24 -0.05 -4.14 8.14
C SER A 24 -1.48 -3.88 8.61
N ALA A 25 -1.66 -2.93 9.53
CA ALA A 25 -2.98 -2.36 9.72
C ALA A 25 -3.34 -1.73 8.37
N GLY A 26 -4.38 -2.27 7.72
CA GLY A 26 -4.71 -1.94 6.33
C GLY A 26 -4.76 -0.44 6.09
N SER A 27 -4.13 0.01 5.00
CA SER A 27 -4.08 1.41 4.64
C SER A 27 -5.48 1.95 4.29
N LYS A 28 -5.63 3.28 4.20
CA LYS A 28 -6.90 3.87 3.71
C LYS A 28 -7.20 3.39 2.29
N MET A 29 -6.17 3.16 1.47
CA MET A 29 -6.33 2.61 0.13
C MET A 29 -6.81 1.16 0.16
N ASP A 30 -6.29 0.33 1.06
CA ASP A 30 -6.71 -1.06 1.20
C ASP A 30 -8.17 -1.15 1.64
N ALA A 31 -8.61 -0.29 2.57
CA ALA A 31 -10.01 -0.22 2.97
C ALA A 31 -10.94 0.08 1.78
N VAL A 32 -10.56 1.02 0.90
CA VAL A 32 -11.31 1.32 -0.33
C VAL A 32 -11.30 0.12 -1.28
N ILE A 33 -10.17 -0.57 -1.44
CA ILE A 33 -10.06 -1.73 -2.31
C ILE A 33 -10.92 -2.89 -1.79
N ASP A 34 -10.91 -3.12 -0.48
CA ASP A 34 -11.65 -4.20 0.20
C ASP A 34 -13.16 -4.04 0.00
N GLU A 35 -13.70 -2.82 0.08
CA GLU A 35 -15.11 -2.53 -0.21
C GLU A 35 -15.52 -2.84 -1.66
N LEU A 36 -14.56 -2.86 -2.58
CA LEU A 36 -14.81 -3.06 -4.01
C LEU A 36 -14.63 -4.52 -4.43
N LEU A 37 -14.06 -5.38 -3.58
CA LEU A 37 -13.82 -6.79 -3.89
C LEU A 37 -15.13 -7.49 -4.33
N GLY A 38 -15.03 -8.30 -5.38
CA GLY A 38 -16.16 -9.00 -5.97
C GLY A 38 -17.03 -8.15 -6.91
N THR A 39 -16.80 -6.84 -7.04
CA THR A 39 -17.53 -6.02 -8.03
C THR A 39 -17.31 -6.60 -9.44
N PRO A 40 -18.37 -6.86 -10.23
CA PRO A 40 -18.24 -7.56 -11.50
C PRO A 40 -17.41 -6.77 -12.52
N TYR A 41 -16.80 -7.49 -13.45
CA TYR A 41 -16.14 -6.84 -14.58
C TYR A 41 -17.17 -6.31 -15.58
N LYS A 42 -16.93 -5.09 -16.07
CA LYS A 42 -17.68 -4.48 -17.17
C LYS A 42 -16.72 -3.66 -18.03
N TYR A 43 -16.62 -3.98 -19.32
CA TYR A 43 -15.81 -3.21 -20.26
C TYR A 43 -16.24 -1.73 -20.28
N GLY A 44 -15.29 -0.81 -20.13
CA GLY A 44 -15.57 0.63 -19.99
C GLY A 44 -16.18 1.03 -18.64
N GLY A 45 -16.28 0.11 -17.69
CA GLY A 45 -16.96 0.32 -16.41
C GLY A 45 -16.13 1.16 -15.44
N THR A 46 -16.78 2.14 -14.80
CA THR A 46 -16.14 3.12 -13.90
C THR A 46 -16.87 3.26 -12.55
N THR A 47 -17.79 2.36 -12.24
CA THR A 47 -18.65 2.47 -11.04
C THR A 47 -18.77 1.15 -10.31
N THR A 48 -19.28 1.17 -9.08
CA THR A 48 -19.54 -0.03 -8.27
C THR A 48 -20.58 -1.00 -8.85
N LYS A 49 -21.24 -0.65 -9.97
CA LYS A 49 -22.07 -1.59 -10.75
C LYS A 49 -21.25 -2.48 -11.69
N GLY A 50 -19.98 -2.15 -11.88
CA GLY A 50 -19.03 -2.92 -12.67
C GLY A 50 -17.88 -2.06 -13.18
N PHE A 51 -16.68 -2.62 -13.11
CA PHE A 51 -15.43 -1.96 -13.50
C PHE A 51 -14.70 -2.71 -14.61
N ASP A 52 -13.95 -2.01 -15.45
CA ASP A 52 -12.80 -2.62 -16.10
C ASP A 52 -11.51 -2.32 -15.31
N CYS A 53 -10.38 -2.84 -15.78
CA CYS A 53 -9.12 -2.77 -15.02
C CYS A 53 -8.68 -1.33 -14.73
N SER A 54 -8.76 -0.45 -15.73
CA SER A 54 -8.41 0.96 -15.61
C SER A 54 -9.50 1.78 -14.93
N GLY A 55 -10.78 1.47 -15.12
CA GLY A 55 -11.88 2.11 -14.42
C GLY A 55 -11.90 1.83 -12.92
N PHE A 56 -11.59 0.59 -12.51
CA PHE A 56 -11.34 0.25 -11.11
C PHE A 56 -10.18 1.09 -10.55
N THR A 57 -9.06 1.09 -11.26
CA THR A 57 -7.85 1.80 -10.82
C THR A 57 -8.11 3.31 -10.67
N ALA A 58 -8.72 3.94 -11.67
CA ALA A 58 -9.08 5.36 -11.64
C ALA A 58 -10.08 5.67 -10.51
N TYR A 59 -11.05 4.77 -10.27
CA TYR A 59 -12.02 4.95 -9.19
C TYR A 59 -11.36 4.97 -7.81
N VAL A 60 -10.45 4.04 -7.53
CA VAL A 60 -9.72 3.99 -6.26
C VAL A 60 -8.89 5.26 -6.07
N PHE A 61 -8.11 5.67 -7.09
CA PHE A 61 -7.29 6.88 -7.00
C PHE A 61 -8.12 8.16 -6.86
N ALA A 62 -9.30 8.23 -7.48
CA ALA A 62 -10.21 9.37 -7.34
C ALA A 62 -10.72 9.55 -5.90
N LYS A 63 -10.82 8.48 -5.09
CA LYS A 63 -11.14 8.59 -3.65
C LYS A 63 -10.09 9.36 -2.85
N PHE A 64 -8.88 9.44 -3.39
CA PHE A 64 -7.75 10.18 -2.81
C PHE A 64 -7.45 11.48 -3.57
N GLY A 65 -8.39 11.94 -4.41
CA GLY A 65 -8.26 13.21 -5.14
C GLY A 65 -7.27 13.15 -6.31
N ILE A 66 -6.92 11.96 -6.80
CA ILE A 66 -5.98 11.78 -7.91
C ILE A 66 -6.74 11.31 -9.14
N GLU A 67 -6.69 12.11 -10.20
CA GLU A 67 -7.31 11.76 -11.48
C GLU A 67 -6.35 10.99 -12.37
N LEU A 68 -6.81 9.83 -12.84
CA LEU A 68 -6.08 9.00 -13.79
C LEU A 68 -6.87 8.87 -15.09
N PRO A 69 -6.20 8.79 -16.26
CA PRO A 69 -6.88 8.52 -17.52
C PRO A 69 -7.50 7.13 -17.49
N HIS A 70 -8.65 6.93 -18.13
CA HIS A 70 -9.32 5.62 -18.17
C HIS A 70 -8.59 4.57 -19.03
N SER A 71 -7.48 4.90 -19.70
CA SER A 71 -6.68 3.95 -20.49
C SER A 71 -5.48 3.42 -19.70
N SER A 72 -5.34 2.09 -19.60
CA SER A 72 -4.19 1.45 -18.95
C SER A 72 -2.86 1.81 -19.62
N SER A 73 -2.82 1.97 -20.95
CA SER A 73 -1.60 2.37 -21.65
C SER A 73 -1.24 3.83 -21.34
N ALA A 74 -2.23 4.71 -21.27
CA ALA A 74 -2.00 6.11 -20.90
C ALA A 74 -1.58 6.25 -19.41
N MET A 75 -2.14 5.44 -18.51
CA MET A 75 -1.69 5.37 -17.12
C MET A 75 -0.23 4.93 -17.02
N ALA A 76 0.22 4.02 -17.89
CA ALA A 76 1.60 3.56 -17.92
C ALA A 76 2.61 4.62 -18.41
N GLU A 77 2.16 5.79 -18.83
CA GLU A 77 2.98 6.96 -19.16
C GLU A 77 3.00 8.00 -18.04
N LYS A 78 2.23 7.79 -16.97
CA LYS A 78 2.18 8.67 -15.80
C LYS A 78 3.14 8.22 -14.72
N GLY A 79 3.52 9.18 -13.87
CA GLY A 79 4.37 8.93 -12.70
C GLY A 79 5.77 8.45 -13.04
N GLU A 80 6.46 7.95 -12.03
CA GLU A 80 7.83 7.45 -12.14
C GLU A 80 7.84 5.96 -12.53
N LYS A 81 8.82 5.54 -13.35
CA LYS A 81 9.02 4.11 -13.64
C LYS A 81 9.69 3.43 -12.45
N ILE A 82 9.10 2.35 -11.96
CA ILE A 82 9.63 1.60 -10.80
C ILE A 82 10.09 0.20 -11.21
N ALA A 83 11.21 -0.25 -10.65
CA ALA A 83 11.66 -1.63 -10.77
C ALA A 83 10.75 -2.56 -9.96
N LYS A 84 10.61 -3.82 -10.36
CA LYS A 84 9.64 -4.72 -9.72
C LYS A 84 9.98 -4.98 -8.25
N GLU A 85 11.26 -4.92 -7.92
CA GLU A 85 11.82 -5.17 -6.59
C GLU A 85 11.60 -3.98 -5.64
N ASP A 86 11.36 -2.79 -6.20
CA ASP A 86 11.16 -1.53 -5.46
C ASP A 86 9.67 -1.16 -5.30
N LEU A 87 8.78 -2.11 -5.62
CA LEU A 87 7.35 -1.92 -5.52
C LEU A 87 6.91 -1.65 -4.08
N ARG A 88 6.09 -0.61 -3.92
CA ARG A 88 5.38 -0.29 -2.67
C ARG A 88 3.89 -0.21 -2.91
N GLU A 89 3.12 -0.32 -1.83
CA GLU A 89 1.66 -0.22 -1.85
C GLU A 89 1.19 1.04 -2.61
N GLY A 90 0.16 0.88 -3.44
CA GLY A 90 -0.34 1.95 -4.31
C GLY A 90 0.42 2.14 -5.63
N ASP A 91 1.58 1.49 -5.84
CA ASP A 91 2.21 1.49 -7.17
C ASP A 91 1.32 0.76 -8.18
N LEU A 92 1.23 1.27 -9.41
CA LEU A 92 0.48 0.64 -10.48
C LEU A 92 1.34 -0.40 -11.20
N VAL A 93 0.82 -1.59 -11.38
CA VAL A 93 1.46 -2.69 -12.12
C VAL A 93 0.73 -2.95 -13.44
N PHE A 94 1.50 -3.11 -14.52
CA PHE A 94 0.97 -3.17 -15.88
C PHE A 94 1.33 -4.49 -16.56
N PHE A 95 0.40 -5.02 -17.34
CA PHE A 95 0.53 -6.32 -17.99
C PHE A 95 0.10 -6.31 -19.46
N ASN A 96 0.69 -7.22 -20.25
CA ASN A 96 0.30 -7.54 -21.61
C ASN A 96 -0.58 -8.80 -21.63
N THR A 97 -1.89 -8.61 -21.43
CA THR A 97 -2.87 -9.71 -21.43
C THR A 97 -3.48 -9.97 -22.81
N SER A 98 -3.53 -8.96 -23.68
CA SER A 98 -4.05 -9.07 -25.04
C SER A 98 -3.03 -9.61 -26.06
N GLY A 99 -1.74 -9.65 -25.71
CA GLY A 99 -0.64 -9.96 -26.62
C GLY A 99 -0.01 -8.74 -27.30
N ASN A 100 -0.70 -7.60 -27.33
CA ASN A 100 -0.29 -6.40 -28.05
C ASN A 100 -0.07 -5.20 -27.12
N GLY A 101 1.00 -5.24 -26.33
CA GLY A 101 1.38 -4.15 -25.43
C GLY A 101 0.54 -4.08 -24.13
N ILE A 102 0.61 -2.95 -23.44
CA ILE A 102 -0.06 -2.76 -22.14
C ILE A 102 -1.57 -2.78 -22.34
N SER A 103 -2.22 -3.76 -21.72
CA SER A 103 -3.65 -4.05 -21.89
C SER A 103 -4.37 -4.35 -20.58
N HIS A 104 -3.64 -4.34 -19.46
CA HIS A 104 -4.19 -4.56 -18.13
C HIS A 104 -3.39 -3.77 -17.09
N VAL A 105 -4.07 -3.28 -16.07
CA VAL A 105 -3.48 -2.55 -14.93
C VAL A 105 -4.08 -3.06 -13.62
N GLY A 106 -3.31 -2.96 -12.54
CA GLY A 106 -3.79 -3.13 -11.18
C GLY A 106 -2.96 -2.31 -10.19
N ILE A 107 -3.42 -2.28 -8.95
CA ILE A 107 -2.81 -1.55 -7.84
C ILE A 107 -2.05 -2.56 -6.99
N TYR A 108 -0.76 -2.36 -6.76
CA TYR A 108 0.03 -3.19 -5.87
C TYR A 108 -0.41 -2.95 -4.41
N VAL A 109 -0.67 -4.03 -3.68
CA VAL A 109 -1.23 -4.01 -2.31
C VAL A 109 -0.30 -4.70 -1.31
N GLY A 110 1.01 -4.66 -1.58
CA GLY A 110 2.01 -5.29 -0.72
C GLY A 110 2.11 -6.81 -0.91
N ASP A 111 3.05 -7.44 -0.20
CA ASP A 111 3.23 -8.89 -0.15
C ASP A 111 3.28 -9.62 -1.50
N GLY A 112 3.78 -8.96 -2.55
CA GLY A 112 3.81 -9.54 -3.89
C GLY A 112 2.43 -9.71 -4.52
N LYS A 113 1.41 -8.95 -4.09
CA LYS A 113 0.02 -9.02 -4.55
C LYS A 113 -0.45 -7.72 -5.16
N PHE A 114 -1.48 -7.80 -5.99
CA PHE A 114 -2.10 -6.63 -6.62
C PHE A 114 -3.61 -6.82 -6.75
N ALA A 115 -4.36 -5.74 -6.52
CA ALA A 115 -5.79 -5.64 -6.74
C ALA A 115 -6.09 -5.20 -8.18
N HIS A 116 -7.06 -5.83 -8.83
CA HIS A 116 -7.47 -5.48 -10.19
C HIS A 116 -8.88 -5.99 -10.52
N ALA A 117 -9.53 -5.40 -11.52
CA ALA A 117 -10.74 -5.97 -12.12
C ALA A 117 -10.40 -7.05 -13.15
N SER A 118 -10.57 -8.32 -12.79
CA SER A 118 -10.42 -9.48 -13.68
C SER A 118 -11.66 -9.69 -14.54
N THR A 119 -11.47 -9.96 -15.84
CA THR A 119 -12.58 -10.25 -16.77
C THR A 119 -13.48 -11.40 -16.33
N SER A 120 -12.96 -12.38 -15.60
CA SER A 120 -13.73 -13.56 -15.16
C SER A 120 -14.14 -13.54 -13.69
N LYS A 121 -13.46 -12.77 -12.84
CA LYS A 121 -13.65 -12.79 -11.38
C LYS A 121 -14.13 -11.46 -10.79
N GLY A 122 -14.25 -10.41 -11.61
CA GLY A 122 -14.47 -9.06 -11.08
C GLY A 122 -13.25 -8.53 -10.34
N VAL A 123 -13.45 -7.57 -9.44
CA VAL A 123 -12.39 -7.01 -8.60
C VAL A 123 -11.86 -8.07 -7.64
N VAL A 124 -10.56 -8.37 -7.72
CA VAL A 124 -9.90 -9.44 -6.97
C VAL A 124 -8.44 -9.07 -6.68
N ILE A 125 -7.87 -9.66 -5.63
CA ILE A 125 -6.45 -9.60 -5.32
C ILE A 125 -5.78 -10.87 -5.81
N THR A 126 -4.73 -10.72 -6.63
CA THR A 126 -3.96 -11.82 -7.21
C THR A 126 -2.48 -11.66 -6.87
N ALA A 127 -1.76 -12.77 -6.67
CA ALA A 127 -0.31 -12.72 -6.51
C ALA A 127 0.37 -12.38 -7.85
N LEU A 128 1.40 -11.52 -7.84
CA LEU A 128 2.26 -11.24 -9.00
C LEU A 128 3.04 -12.48 -9.48
N SER A 129 3.20 -13.48 -8.60
CA SER A 129 3.79 -14.78 -8.90
C SER A 129 2.82 -15.74 -9.60
N ASP A 130 1.53 -15.39 -9.71
CA ASP A 130 0.58 -16.16 -10.50
C ASP A 130 1.12 -16.37 -11.92
N LYS A 131 1.11 -17.62 -12.39
CA LYS A 131 1.75 -18.02 -13.66
C LYS A 131 1.25 -17.22 -14.85
N TYR A 132 -0.02 -16.80 -14.86
CA TYR A 132 -0.60 -16.01 -15.93
C TYR A 132 -0.04 -14.58 -15.92
N TYR A 133 -0.05 -13.92 -14.76
CA TYR A 133 0.38 -12.54 -14.60
C TYR A 133 1.90 -12.38 -14.59
N ALA A 134 2.64 -13.30 -13.99
CA ALA A 134 4.11 -13.30 -13.95
C ALA A 134 4.71 -13.26 -15.36
N LYS A 135 4.14 -14.03 -16.30
CA LYS A 135 4.58 -14.06 -17.71
C LYS A 135 4.21 -12.82 -18.51
N ARG A 136 3.29 -12.00 -17.99
CA ARG A 136 2.70 -10.86 -18.71
C ARG A 136 3.07 -9.53 -18.10
N TYR A 137 3.81 -9.52 -16.99
CA TYR A 137 4.27 -8.30 -16.36
C TYR A 137 5.13 -7.48 -17.34
N VAL A 138 4.84 -6.18 -17.45
CA VAL A 138 5.52 -5.27 -18.37
C VAL A 138 6.34 -4.23 -17.60
N THR A 139 5.69 -3.49 -16.70
CA THR A 139 6.31 -2.38 -15.96
C THR A 139 5.47 -2.03 -14.73
N ALA A 140 6.04 -1.21 -13.84
CA ALA A 140 5.31 -0.53 -12.78
C ALA A 140 5.46 0.99 -12.85
N ARG A 141 4.49 1.72 -12.30
CA ARG A 141 4.50 3.18 -12.17
C ARG A 141 4.12 3.63 -10.77
N ARG A 142 4.89 4.57 -10.22
CA ARG A 142 4.58 5.26 -8.97
C ARG A 142 3.87 6.56 -9.25
N ILE A 143 2.61 6.60 -8.87
CA ILE A 143 1.75 7.79 -9.00
C ILE A 143 1.82 8.64 -7.72
N LEU A 144 1.86 7.98 -6.56
CA LEU A 144 1.94 8.64 -5.26
C LEU A 144 3.39 9.04 -4.97
N GLY A 145 3.67 10.35 -4.96
CA GLY A 145 4.90 10.86 -4.35
C GLY A 145 4.92 10.60 -2.84
N ASP A 146 6.08 10.69 -2.21
CA ASP A 146 6.28 10.23 -0.82
C ASP A 146 5.32 10.86 0.18
N SER A 147 5.09 12.19 0.11
CA SER A 147 4.14 12.85 1.01
C SER A 147 2.69 12.39 0.84
N ALA A 148 2.27 12.03 -0.37
CA ALA A 148 0.93 11.50 -0.62
C ALA A 148 0.84 10.04 -0.15
N TYR A 149 1.90 9.26 -0.38
CA TYR A 149 2.02 7.88 0.08
C TYR A 149 1.87 7.80 1.60
N GLU A 150 2.58 8.62 2.37
CA GLU A 150 2.48 8.60 3.84
C GLU A 150 1.04 8.80 4.34
N LYS A 151 0.28 9.72 3.74
CA LYS A 151 -1.10 10.05 4.16
C LYS A 151 -2.15 9.02 3.76
N ILE A 152 -1.88 8.24 2.70
CA ILE A 152 -2.86 7.37 2.04
C ILE A 152 -2.57 5.90 2.34
N ALA A 153 -1.31 5.50 2.19
CA ALA A 153 -0.84 4.13 2.27
C ALA A 153 -0.29 3.78 3.66
N VAL A 154 0.31 4.72 4.40
CA VAL A 154 1.00 4.42 5.67
C VAL A 154 0.18 4.84 6.90
N GLU A 155 -0.66 5.86 6.78
CA GLU A 155 -1.35 6.44 7.95
C GLU A 155 -2.40 5.49 8.54
N GLN A 156 -1.97 4.73 9.55
CA GLN A 156 -2.84 4.17 10.58
C GLN A 156 -3.66 5.31 11.21
N PRO A 157 -4.93 5.09 11.60
CA PRO A 157 -5.71 6.10 12.29
C PRO A 157 -4.93 6.52 13.54
N ALA A 158 -4.64 7.83 13.63
CA ALA A 158 -3.90 8.51 14.68
C ALA A 158 -3.89 7.77 16.03
N VAL A 159 -2.74 7.19 16.41
CA VAL A 159 -2.45 6.94 17.83
C VAL A 159 -2.20 8.30 18.47
N GLN A 160 -3.30 8.92 18.91
CA GLN A 160 -3.39 9.83 20.05
C GLN A 160 -2.29 10.92 20.16
N GLU A 161 -2.35 11.92 19.28
CA GLU A 161 -1.81 13.27 19.54
C GLU A 161 -2.72 14.07 20.51
N GLN A 162 -3.23 13.43 21.56
CA GLN A 162 -4.00 14.11 22.63
C GLN A 162 -3.47 13.84 24.05
N ALA A 163 -2.34 13.15 24.19
CA ALA A 163 -1.75 12.91 25.52
C ALA A 163 -0.89 14.09 26.06
N GLU A 164 -0.39 15.00 25.22
CA GLU A 164 0.48 16.09 25.73
C GLU A 164 -0.26 17.35 26.20
N LYS A 165 -1.55 17.51 25.92
CA LYS A 165 -2.32 18.68 26.42
C LYS A 165 -2.99 18.45 27.79
N ALA A 166 -2.92 17.24 28.35
CA ALA A 166 -3.55 16.91 29.64
C ALA A 166 -2.56 16.74 30.81
N ALA A 167 -1.25 16.73 30.58
CA ALA A 167 -0.24 16.55 31.62
C ALA A 167 0.42 17.85 32.13
N GLY A 168 0.11 19.01 31.54
CA GLY A 168 0.72 20.31 31.89
C GLY A 168 -0.08 21.24 32.80
N ALA A 169 -1.25 20.82 33.30
CA ALA A 169 -2.16 21.69 34.06
C ALA A 169 -2.45 21.22 35.51
N ALA A 170 -1.72 20.23 36.01
CA ALA A 170 -1.99 19.65 37.33
C ALA A 170 -0.71 19.39 38.15
N GLU A 171 0.26 20.30 38.15
CA GLU A 171 1.27 20.40 39.22
C GLU A 171 1.53 21.88 39.49
N GLY A 172 0.73 22.46 40.39
CA GLY A 172 0.81 23.86 40.75
C GLY A 172 -0.18 24.24 41.83
N THR A 173 -0.36 23.39 42.85
CA THR A 173 -1.06 23.76 44.08
C THR A 173 -0.51 22.89 45.21
N GLU A 174 0.48 23.40 45.94
CA GLU A 174 0.53 23.34 47.41
C GLU A 174 1.81 24.01 47.95
N ALA A 175 1.59 24.79 49.02
CA ALA A 175 2.52 25.46 49.94
C ALA A 175 3.23 26.75 49.46
#